data_AF-A0A2E5EEF1-F1
#
_entry.id   AF-A0A2E5EEF1-F1
#
_cell.length_a   1.000
_cell.length_b   1.000
_cell.length_c   1.000
_cell.angle_alpha   90.00
_cell.angle_beta   90.00
_cell.angle_gamma   90.00
#
_symmetry.space_group_name_H-M   'P 1'
#
loop_
_entity.id
_entity.type
_entity.pdbx_description
1 polymer ?
#
loop_
_entity_poly.entity_id
_entity_poly.type
_entity_poly.pdbx_seq_one_letter_code
_entity_poly.pdbx_strand_id
1 'polypeptide(L)'
;MSSPVLEWDPTDLESVRDACEQARRGFGMLRAEIGRIIVGQQRVIDETLVAIFAGGHVLLEGVPGLGKTLLVKTIAEALDLEFARIQFTPDVMPADVTGTTVVVENPGTSSRDIIFRPGPIFHQLVLADEINRATPKSQSALLEAMQERTVTADGETRPLPEPFFVLATQNPVEQEGTYSLPEAQLDRFLFKVEVPDVDRDDLNEILSRTTGQEESHARQRLDGRFLMSARKLMRDAIVAPHVQDYAIRLVLATHPSSAFFPESMRRYVQLGVSPRGAQSLISAAKVLAVADGRFAASTEDIRRVAPAALRHRIGLTFEAGTDGRRGTDVIEMLLADVPVEIPVESGGGTVA
;
A
#
# COMPACT_ATOMS: atom_id res chain seq x y z
N MET A 1 -17.66 0.59 -21.14
CA MET A 1 -16.97 1.46 -22.12
C MET A 1 -15.53 1.54 -21.67
N SER A 2 -14.55 1.31 -22.56
CA SER A 2 -13.13 1.43 -22.22
C SER A 2 -12.84 2.80 -21.64
N SER A 3 -12.13 2.88 -20.51
CA SER A 3 -11.67 4.18 -20.01
C SER A 3 -10.58 4.72 -20.95
N PRO A 4 -10.46 6.05 -21.12
CA PRO A 4 -9.40 6.62 -21.94
C PRO A 4 -8.04 6.28 -21.32
N VAL A 5 -7.07 5.82 -22.12
CA VAL A 5 -5.68 5.69 -21.66
C VAL A 5 -5.07 7.09 -21.71
N LEU A 6 -4.33 7.49 -20.66
CA LEU A 6 -3.67 8.80 -20.66
C LEU A 6 -2.51 8.78 -21.64
N GLU A 7 -2.53 9.73 -22.58
CA GLU A 7 -1.45 10.02 -23.52
C GLU A 7 -0.99 11.46 -23.31
N TRP A 8 0.33 11.68 -23.32
CA TRP A 8 0.91 13.02 -23.20
C TRP A 8 2.26 13.08 -23.92
N ASP A 9 2.60 14.26 -24.43
CA ASP A 9 3.93 14.60 -24.89
C ASP A 9 4.73 15.20 -23.72
N PRO A 10 5.81 14.55 -23.23
CA PRO A 10 6.63 15.08 -22.14
C PRO A 10 7.30 16.42 -22.43
N THR A 11 7.39 16.82 -23.71
CA THR A 11 8.01 18.08 -24.14
C THR A 11 7.00 19.24 -24.24
N ASP A 12 5.71 18.93 -24.20
CA ASP A 12 4.63 19.92 -24.23
C ASP A 12 3.97 20.06 -22.85
N LEU A 13 4.13 21.25 -22.26
CA LEU A 13 3.58 21.57 -20.94
C LEU A 13 2.04 21.55 -20.91
N GLU A 14 1.38 21.88 -22.02
CA GLU A 14 -0.08 21.86 -22.10
C GLU A 14 -0.58 20.41 -22.14
N SER A 15 0.04 19.56 -22.95
CA SER A 15 -0.23 18.11 -22.98
C SER A 15 -0.04 17.44 -21.60
N VAL A 16 1.05 17.74 -20.90
CA VAL A 16 1.29 17.21 -19.53
C VAL A 16 0.22 17.70 -18.56
N ARG A 17 -0.16 18.98 -18.65
CA ARG A 17 -1.20 19.56 -17.78
C ARG A 17 -2.53 18.85 -17.97
N ASP A 18 -2.96 18.63 -19.20
CA ASP A 18 -4.21 17.95 -19.53
C ASP A 18 -4.22 16.51 -19.01
N ALA A 19 -3.11 15.79 -19.17
CA ALA A 19 -2.99 14.43 -18.64
C ALA A 19 -3.07 14.41 -17.10
N CYS A 20 -2.43 15.36 -16.41
CA CYS A 20 -2.51 15.48 -14.95
C CYS A 20 -3.94 15.81 -14.48
N GLU A 21 -4.66 16.68 -15.20
CA GLU A 21 -6.06 16.97 -14.89
C GLU A 21 -6.95 15.73 -15.06
N GLN A 22 -6.75 14.95 -16.12
CA GLN A 22 -7.48 13.71 -16.33
C GLN A 22 -7.16 12.68 -15.24
N ALA A 23 -5.89 12.54 -14.85
CA ALA A 23 -5.47 11.69 -13.74
C ALA A 23 -6.13 12.10 -12.42
N ARG A 24 -6.15 13.41 -12.11
CA ARG A 24 -6.83 13.97 -10.94
C ARG A 24 -8.33 13.68 -10.94
N ARG A 25 -9.00 13.91 -12.07
CA ARG A 25 -10.44 13.64 -12.21
C ARG A 25 -10.72 12.14 -12.00
N GLY A 26 -9.93 11.27 -12.61
CA GLY A 26 -10.03 9.82 -12.43
C GLY A 26 -9.85 9.39 -10.97
N PHE A 27 -8.81 9.90 -10.29
CA PHE A 27 -8.58 9.64 -8.87
C PHE A 27 -9.78 10.10 -8.02
N GLY A 28 -10.28 11.32 -8.24
CA GLY A 28 -11.44 11.85 -7.52
C GLY A 28 -12.72 11.06 -7.76
N MET A 29 -12.95 10.59 -8.99
CA MET A 29 -14.10 9.73 -9.34
C MET A 29 -14.05 8.39 -8.61
N LEU A 30 -12.88 7.74 -8.55
CA LEU A 30 -12.71 6.49 -7.81
C LEU A 30 -12.91 6.70 -6.31
N ARG A 31 -12.28 7.74 -5.75
CA ARG A 31 -12.44 8.09 -4.34
C ARG A 31 -13.91 8.30 -3.97
N ALA A 32 -14.65 9.05 -4.79
CA ALA A 32 -16.07 9.30 -4.57
C ALA A 32 -16.93 8.04 -4.70
N GLU A 33 -16.65 7.18 -5.69
CA GLU A 33 -17.39 5.92 -5.87
C GLU A 33 -17.16 4.96 -4.69
N ILE A 34 -15.90 4.83 -4.22
CA ILE A 34 -15.57 3.98 -3.08
C ILE A 34 -16.17 4.56 -1.80
N GLY A 35 -16.06 5.87 -1.58
CA GLY A 35 -16.63 6.56 -0.43
C GLY A 35 -18.17 6.55 -0.40
N ARG A 36 -18.83 6.31 -1.54
CA ARG A 36 -20.27 6.06 -1.57
C ARG A 36 -20.64 4.74 -0.90
N ILE A 37 -19.77 3.73 -0.97
CA ILE A 37 -20.02 2.38 -0.45
C ILE A 37 -19.46 2.23 0.97
N ILE A 38 -18.23 2.72 1.18
CA ILE A 38 -17.50 2.60 2.44
C ILE A 38 -17.78 3.82 3.32
N VAL A 39 -18.31 3.57 4.51
CA VAL A 39 -18.71 4.57 5.51
C VAL A 39 -17.53 4.84 6.45
N GLY A 40 -17.32 6.10 6.87
CA GLY A 40 -16.39 6.45 7.96
C GLY A 40 -14.89 6.38 7.67
N GLN A 41 -14.46 5.73 6.58
CA GLN A 41 -13.07 5.35 6.38
C GLN A 41 -12.34 6.18 5.31
N GLN A 42 -12.62 7.48 5.20
CA GLN A 42 -12.05 8.34 4.16
C GLN A 42 -10.52 8.29 4.10
N ARG A 43 -9.85 8.28 5.26
CA ARG A 43 -8.40 8.16 5.35
C ARG A 43 -7.88 6.82 4.80
N VAL A 44 -8.55 5.71 5.12
CA VAL A 44 -8.18 4.37 4.65
C VAL A 44 -8.33 4.30 3.13
N ILE A 45 -9.41 4.87 2.59
CA ILE A 45 -9.64 4.95 1.14
C ILE A 45 -8.52 5.75 0.47
N ASP A 46 -8.20 6.94 0.99
CA ASP A 46 -7.17 7.81 0.45
C ASP A 46 -5.78 7.14 0.46
N GLU A 47 -5.35 6.61 1.61
CA GLU A 47 -4.05 5.93 1.73
C GLU A 47 -3.97 4.71 0.81
N THR A 48 -5.04 3.92 0.72
CA THR A 48 -5.10 2.73 -0.15
C THR A 48 -5.03 3.11 -1.63
N LEU A 49 -5.79 4.13 -2.06
CA LEU A 49 -5.75 4.61 -3.45
C LEU A 49 -4.37 5.20 -3.78
N VAL A 50 -3.80 6.00 -2.89
CA VAL A 50 -2.44 6.53 -3.08
C VAL A 50 -1.44 5.40 -3.31
N ALA A 51 -1.53 4.33 -2.52
CA ALA A 51 -0.64 3.18 -2.68
C ALA A 51 -0.83 2.44 -4.02
N ILE A 52 -2.08 2.24 -4.44
CA ILE A 52 -2.41 1.58 -5.72
C ILE A 52 -1.88 2.40 -6.91
N PHE A 53 -2.07 3.73 -6.89
CA PHE A 53 -1.56 4.62 -7.93
C PHE A 53 -0.03 4.74 -7.89
N ALA A 54 0.59 4.62 -6.72
CA ALA A 54 2.05 4.52 -6.58
C ALA A 54 2.62 3.16 -7.02
N GLY A 55 1.77 2.14 -7.22
CA GLY A 55 2.16 0.79 -7.62
C GLY A 55 2.71 -0.06 -6.47
N GLY A 56 2.26 0.22 -5.26
CA GLY A 56 2.64 -0.51 -4.05
C GLY A 56 1.55 -1.45 -3.54
N HIS A 57 1.96 -2.37 -2.67
CA HIS A 57 1.08 -3.24 -1.91
C HIS A 57 0.69 -2.58 -0.57
N VAL A 58 -0.48 -2.92 -0.03
CA VAL A 58 -0.99 -2.35 1.21
C VAL A 58 -1.22 -3.42 2.25
N LEU A 59 -0.82 -3.15 3.48
CA LEU A 59 -1.17 -3.93 4.66
C LEU A 59 -2.25 -3.19 5.46
N LEU A 60 -3.46 -3.74 5.47
CA LEU A 60 -4.62 -3.23 6.22
C LEU A 60 -4.64 -3.87 7.62
N GLU A 61 -4.36 -3.10 8.65
CA GLU A 61 -4.43 -3.57 10.04
C GLU A 61 -5.68 -3.04 10.73
N GLY A 62 -6.45 -3.92 11.36
CA GLY A 62 -7.61 -3.54 12.17
C GLY A 62 -8.45 -4.75 12.55
N VAL A 63 -9.42 -4.58 13.46
CA VAL A 63 -10.25 -5.69 13.93
C VAL A 63 -11.16 -6.27 12.84
N PRO A 64 -11.64 -7.52 12.97
CA PRO A 64 -12.58 -8.11 12.02
C PRO A 64 -13.87 -7.29 11.90
N GLY A 65 -14.52 -7.35 10.74
CA GLY A 65 -15.81 -6.68 10.52
C GLY A 65 -15.75 -5.20 10.11
N LEU A 66 -14.57 -4.57 10.06
CA LEU A 66 -14.40 -3.16 9.64
C LEU A 66 -14.48 -2.95 8.11
N GLY A 67 -15.18 -3.79 7.36
CA GLY A 67 -15.38 -3.57 5.92
C GLY A 67 -14.13 -3.68 5.02
N LYS A 68 -13.00 -4.20 5.51
CA LYS A 68 -11.77 -4.39 4.71
C LYS A 68 -11.99 -5.17 3.41
N THR A 69 -12.68 -6.32 3.50
CA THR A 69 -13.02 -7.15 2.34
C THR A 69 -13.91 -6.39 1.35
N LEU A 70 -14.87 -5.62 1.86
CA LEU A 70 -15.76 -4.80 1.04
C LEU A 70 -14.98 -3.69 0.32
N LEU A 71 -14.04 -3.03 1.00
CA LEU A 71 -13.16 -2.01 0.41
C LEU A 71 -12.39 -2.58 -0.79
N VAL A 72 -11.73 -3.72 -0.62
CA VAL A 72 -10.91 -4.31 -1.69
C VAL A 72 -11.78 -4.74 -2.88
N LYS A 73 -12.93 -5.37 -2.61
CA LYS A 73 -13.89 -5.76 -3.65
C LYS A 73 -14.42 -4.54 -4.42
N THR A 74 -14.78 -3.47 -3.70
CA THR A 74 -15.25 -2.20 -4.28
C THR A 74 -14.19 -1.57 -5.19
N ILE A 75 -12.92 -1.61 -4.78
CA ILE A 75 -11.80 -1.12 -5.59
C ILE A 75 -11.66 -1.94 -6.88
N ALA A 76 -11.73 -3.27 -6.81
CA ALA A 76 -11.67 -4.15 -7.98
C ALA A 76 -12.79 -3.84 -8.98
N GLU A 77 -14.02 -3.72 -8.49
CA GLU A 77 -15.19 -3.39 -9.32
C GLU A 77 -15.09 -1.99 -9.95
N ALA A 78 -14.65 -0.99 -9.18
CA ALA A 78 -14.53 0.38 -9.65
C ALA A 78 -13.42 0.56 -10.72
N LEU A 79 -12.40 -0.30 -10.69
CA LEU A 79 -11.25 -0.34 -11.61
C LEU A 79 -11.32 -1.44 -12.67
N ASP A 80 -12.39 -2.24 -12.71
CA ASP A 80 -12.54 -3.38 -13.64
C ASP A 80 -11.33 -4.31 -13.65
N LEU A 81 -10.94 -4.76 -12.47
CA LEU A 81 -9.79 -5.65 -12.27
C LEU A 81 -10.23 -7.06 -11.93
N GLU A 82 -9.47 -8.02 -12.45
CA GLU A 82 -9.58 -9.40 -12.00
C GLU A 82 -9.24 -9.50 -10.51
N PHE A 83 -10.19 -10.00 -9.72
CA PHE A 83 -10.10 -10.07 -8.27
C PHE A 83 -9.99 -11.51 -7.80
N ALA A 84 -9.10 -11.75 -6.85
CA ALA A 84 -9.10 -13.00 -6.08
C ALA A 84 -8.91 -12.74 -4.59
N ARG A 85 -9.47 -13.65 -3.78
CA ARG A 85 -9.31 -13.68 -2.33
C ARG A 85 -8.56 -14.95 -1.93
N ILE A 86 -7.53 -14.77 -1.12
CA ILE A 86 -6.81 -15.83 -0.43
C ILE A 86 -7.13 -15.66 1.05
N GLN A 87 -7.80 -16.63 1.65
CA GLN A 87 -7.95 -16.69 3.09
C GLN A 87 -6.76 -17.45 3.66
N PHE A 88 -5.89 -16.78 4.42
CA PHE A 88 -4.79 -17.47 5.07
C PHE A 88 -5.30 -18.18 6.32
N THR A 89 -5.15 -19.50 6.31
CA THR A 89 -5.39 -20.39 7.45
C THR A 89 -4.09 -21.13 7.79
N PRO A 90 -3.98 -21.75 8.98
CA PRO A 90 -2.76 -22.46 9.39
C PRO A 90 -2.32 -23.59 8.44
N ASP A 91 -3.25 -24.14 7.66
CA ASP A 91 -3.07 -25.24 6.72
C ASP A 91 -2.84 -24.81 5.27
N VAL A 92 -2.99 -23.52 4.92
CA VAL A 92 -2.69 -23.01 3.58
C VAL A 92 -1.26 -23.37 3.18
N MET A 93 -1.09 -24.00 2.03
CA MET A 93 0.20 -24.33 1.45
C MET A 93 0.66 -23.24 0.48
N PRO A 94 1.98 -23.10 0.23
CA PRO A 94 2.51 -22.21 -0.82
C PRO A 94 1.82 -22.39 -2.17
N ALA A 95 1.55 -23.64 -2.57
CA ALA A 95 0.90 -23.97 -3.83
C ALA A 95 -0.56 -23.50 -3.93
N ASP A 96 -1.25 -23.30 -2.80
CA ASP A 96 -2.61 -22.73 -2.80
C ASP A 96 -2.59 -21.22 -3.12
N VAL A 97 -1.43 -20.56 -2.94
CA VAL A 97 -1.20 -19.16 -3.29
C VAL A 97 -0.71 -19.04 -4.72
N THR A 98 0.37 -19.76 -5.04
CA THR A 98 1.11 -19.61 -6.31
C THR A 98 0.58 -20.50 -7.42
N GLY A 99 -0.14 -21.57 -7.11
CA GLY A 99 -0.60 -22.56 -8.08
C GLY A 99 0.20 -23.86 -7.99
N THR A 100 -0.33 -24.89 -8.65
CA THR A 100 0.24 -26.23 -8.65
C THR A 100 0.18 -26.84 -10.04
N THR A 101 1.15 -27.69 -10.34
CA THR A 101 1.10 -28.53 -11.53
C THR A 101 0.31 -29.79 -11.22
N VAL A 102 -0.62 -30.13 -12.10
CA VAL A 102 -1.44 -31.34 -12.00
C VAL A 102 -1.21 -32.22 -13.22
N VAL A 103 -1.23 -33.53 -12.99
CA VAL A 103 -1.20 -34.52 -14.06
C VAL A 103 -2.65 -34.83 -14.44
N VAL A 104 -3.02 -34.54 -15.68
CA VAL A 104 -4.35 -34.83 -16.24
C VAL A 104 -4.22 -35.99 -17.21
N GLU A 105 -5.05 -37.03 -17.02
CA GLU A 105 -5.15 -38.14 -17.96
C GLU A 105 -6.13 -37.76 -19.08
N ASN A 106 -5.68 -37.86 -20.34
CA ASN A 106 -6.55 -37.57 -21.48
C ASN A 106 -7.53 -38.74 -21.69
N PRO A 107 -8.86 -38.53 -21.67
CA PRO A 107 -9.83 -39.63 -21.81
C PRO A 107 -9.80 -40.35 -23.17
N GLY A 108 -9.08 -39.82 -24.17
CA GLY A 108 -8.97 -40.38 -25.52
C GLY A 108 -7.58 -40.89 -25.92
N THR A 109 -6.54 -40.59 -25.14
CA THR A 109 -5.17 -41.02 -25.40
C THR A 109 -4.55 -41.42 -24.08
N SER A 110 -3.91 -42.59 -23.97
CA SER A 110 -3.24 -43.04 -22.74
C SER A 110 -2.03 -42.17 -22.29
N SER A 111 -1.98 -40.92 -22.75
CA SER A 111 -1.01 -39.88 -22.41
C SER A 111 -1.42 -39.15 -21.14
N ARG A 112 -0.42 -38.80 -20.33
CA ARG A 112 -0.54 -37.94 -19.16
C ARG A 112 -0.01 -36.56 -19.51
N ASP A 113 -0.87 -35.55 -19.45
CA ASP A 113 -0.47 -34.16 -19.66
C ASP A 113 -0.17 -33.52 -18.31
N ILE A 114 0.91 -32.74 -18.27
CA ILE A 114 1.33 -31.98 -17.09
C ILE A 114 0.84 -30.54 -17.30
N ILE A 115 -0.19 -30.12 -16.56
CA ILE A 115 -0.83 -28.82 -16.74
C ILE A 115 -0.64 -27.99 -15.46
N PHE A 116 -0.12 -26.78 -15.62
CA PHE A 116 -0.06 -25.82 -14.53
C PHE A 116 -1.44 -25.22 -14.27
N ARG A 117 -1.91 -25.30 -13.02
CA ARG A 117 -3.10 -24.59 -12.54
C ARG A 117 -2.67 -23.34 -11.80
N PRO A 118 -2.89 -22.13 -12.35
CA PRO A 118 -2.50 -20.90 -11.70
C PRO A 118 -3.25 -20.71 -10.38
N GLY A 119 -2.51 -20.31 -9.35
CA GLY A 119 -3.11 -19.93 -8.08
C GLY A 119 -3.77 -18.56 -8.12
N PRO A 120 -4.45 -18.16 -7.04
CA PRO A 120 -5.12 -16.86 -6.94
C PRO A 120 -4.20 -15.66 -7.17
N ILE A 121 -2.88 -15.81 -6.97
CA ILE A 121 -1.89 -14.74 -7.19
C ILE A 121 -1.83 -14.24 -8.65
N PHE A 122 -2.34 -15.02 -9.60
CA PHE A 122 -2.41 -14.64 -11.03
C PHE A 122 -3.58 -13.70 -11.38
N HIS A 123 -4.21 -13.07 -10.38
CA HIS A 123 -5.21 -12.01 -10.58
C HIS A 123 -4.59 -10.63 -10.39
N GLN A 124 -5.18 -9.60 -10.99
CA GLN A 124 -4.68 -8.23 -10.94
C GLN A 124 -4.75 -7.62 -9.53
N LEU A 125 -5.83 -7.91 -8.80
CA LEU A 125 -6.01 -7.50 -7.41
C LEU A 125 -6.23 -8.72 -6.51
N VAL A 126 -5.33 -8.92 -5.56
CA VAL A 126 -5.38 -10.03 -4.61
C VAL A 126 -5.63 -9.52 -3.19
N LEU A 127 -6.72 -9.96 -2.58
CA LEU A 127 -6.96 -9.81 -1.13
C LEU A 127 -6.31 -10.99 -0.39
N ALA A 128 -5.30 -10.72 0.42
CA ALA A 128 -4.64 -11.68 1.29
C ALA A 128 -5.17 -11.53 2.73
N ASP A 129 -6.25 -12.22 3.04
CA ASP A 129 -6.96 -12.07 4.31
C ASP A 129 -6.25 -12.83 5.44
N GLU A 130 -6.03 -12.17 6.57
CA GLU A 130 -5.43 -12.73 7.78
C GLU A 130 -4.05 -13.38 7.54
N ILE A 131 -3.18 -12.69 6.81
CA ILE A 131 -1.84 -13.20 6.41
C ILE A 131 -1.01 -13.71 7.61
N ASN A 132 -1.24 -13.16 8.82
CA ASN A 132 -0.59 -13.59 10.04
C ASN A 132 -1.06 -14.96 10.56
N ARG A 133 -2.12 -15.58 10.04
CA ARG A 133 -2.58 -16.92 10.47
C ARG A 133 -1.87 -18.08 9.77
N ALA A 134 -1.17 -17.82 8.67
CA ALA A 134 -0.48 -18.86 7.93
C ALA A 134 0.98 -19.02 8.31
N THR A 135 1.52 -20.19 7.99
CA THR A 135 2.93 -20.51 8.27
C THR A 135 3.87 -19.54 7.53
N PRO A 136 5.10 -19.33 8.06
CA PRO A 136 6.10 -18.48 7.39
C PRO A 136 6.42 -18.88 5.95
N LYS A 137 6.29 -20.17 5.60
CA LYS A 137 6.50 -20.66 4.22
C LYS A 137 5.43 -20.15 3.28
N SER A 138 4.16 -20.22 3.68
CA SER A 138 3.03 -19.76 2.88
C SER A 138 2.99 -18.24 2.77
N GLN A 139 3.34 -17.53 3.84
CA GLN A 139 3.56 -16.08 3.80
C GLN A 139 4.66 -15.72 2.79
N SER A 140 5.79 -16.44 2.83
CA SER A 140 6.92 -16.18 1.94
C SER A 140 6.55 -16.36 0.47
N ALA A 141 5.72 -17.33 0.13
CA ALA A 141 5.26 -17.56 -1.24
C ALA A 141 4.52 -16.34 -1.83
N LEU A 142 3.65 -15.71 -1.04
CA LEU A 142 2.98 -14.47 -1.42
C LEU A 142 3.97 -13.30 -1.55
N LEU A 143 4.85 -13.14 -0.57
CA LEU A 143 5.77 -12.00 -0.47
C LEU A 143 6.91 -12.04 -1.51
N GLU A 144 7.31 -13.24 -1.92
CA GLU A 144 8.23 -13.47 -3.05
C GLU A 144 7.55 -13.08 -4.35
N ALA A 145 6.33 -13.55 -4.61
CA ALA A 145 5.55 -13.16 -5.79
C ALA A 145 5.31 -11.64 -5.87
N MET A 146 5.08 -10.96 -4.73
CA MET A 146 5.00 -9.50 -4.64
C MET A 146 6.28 -8.80 -5.12
N GLN A 147 7.44 -9.32 -4.73
CA GLN A 147 8.73 -8.68 -5.02
C GLN A 147 9.24 -9.00 -6.43
N GLU A 148 9.12 -10.26 -6.85
CA GLU A 148 9.66 -10.75 -8.13
C GLU A 148 8.70 -10.55 -9.29
N ARG A 149 7.40 -10.32 -9.02
CA ARG A 149 6.33 -10.23 -10.02
C ARG A 149 6.26 -11.42 -10.99
N THR A 150 6.82 -12.54 -10.56
CA THR A 150 6.85 -13.79 -11.30
C THR A 150 6.70 -14.94 -10.29
N VAL A 151 6.23 -16.08 -10.77
CA VAL A 151 6.14 -17.31 -10.00
C VAL A 151 6.88 -18.38 -10.78
N THR A 152 7.83 -19.07 -10.13
CA THR A 152 8.53 -20.21 -10.71
C THR A 152 7.97 -21.49 -10.13
N ALA A 153 7.43 -22.36 -10.99
CA ALA A 153 6.92 -23.67 -10.61
C ALA A 153 7.41 -24.70 -11.64
N ASP A 154 8.00 -25.79 -11.15
CA ASP A 154 8.58 -26.89 -11.93
C ASP A 154 9.59 -26.44 -13.01
N GLY A 155 10.40 -25.43 -12.68
CA GLY A 155 11.44 -24.90 -13.58
C GLY A 155 10.93 -23.92 -14.64
N GLU A 156 9.63 -23.66 -14.70
CA GLU A 156 9.05 -22.66 -15.59
C GLU A 156 8.63 -21.41 -14.80
N THR A 157 9.19 -20.27 -15.18
CA THR A 157 8.88 -18.94 -14.61
C THR A 157 7.75 -18.29 -15.39
N ARG A 158 6.71 -17.87 -14.68
CA ARG A 158 5.49 -17.26 -15.25
C ARG A 158 5.31 -15.85 -14.70
N PRO A 159 5.10 -14.83 -15.55
CA PRO A 159 4.85 -13.47 -15.10
C PRO A 159 3.45 -13.34 -14.49
N LEU A 160 3.33 -12.47 -13.48
CA LEU A 160 2.04 -12.05 -12.94
C LEU A 160 1.36 -11.04 -13.89
N PRO A 161 0.02 -10.92 -13.87
CA PRO A 161 -0.69 -9.97 -14.72
C PRO A 161 -0.30 -8.51 -14.40
N GLU A 162 -0.58 -7.58 -15.31
CA GLU A 162 -0.43 -6.14 -15.04
C GLU A 162 -1.78 -5.40 -15.19
N PRO A 163 -2.12 -4.46 -14.29
CA PRO A 163 -1.45 -4.19 -13.02
C PRO A 163 -1.60 -5.37 -12.02
N PHE A 164 -0.60 -5.56 -11.16
CA PHE A 164 -0.66 -6.51 -10.04
C PHE A 164 -0.42 -5.81 -8.72
N PHE A 165 -1.30 -6.02 -7.76
CA PHE A 165 -1.13 -5.52 -6.40
C PHE A 165 -1.89 -6.39 -5.38
N VAL A 166 -1.43 -6.32 -4.14
CA VAL A 166 -1.89 -7.14 -3.02
C VAL A 166 -2.33 -6.22 -1.91
N LEU A 167 -3.54 -6.44 -1.43
CA LEU A 167 -4.05 -5.85 -0.20
C LEU A 167 -4.11 -6.97 0.84
N ALA A 168 -3.16 -6.98 1.77
CA ALA A 168 -3.12 -7.96 2.84
C ALA A 168 -3.84 -7.41 4.07
N THR A 169 -4.50 -8.27 4.85
CA THR A 169 -5.11 -7.87 6.13
C THR A 169 -4.42 -8.57 7.29
N GLN A 170 -4.36 -7.88 8.43
CA GLN A 170 -3.89 -8.44 9.69
C GLN A 170 -4.83 -8.02 10.83
N ASN A 171 -5.12 -8.98 11.69
CA ASN A 171 -5.84 -8.74 12.93
C ASN A 171 -4.83 -8.63 14.09
N PRO A 172 -4.72 -7.47 14.75
CA PRO A 172 -3.73 -7.26 15.81
C PRO A 172 -4.09 -7.95 17.14
N VAL A 173 -5.33 -8.38 17.33
CA VAL A 173 -5.83 -8.88 18.62
C VAL A 173 -5.68 -10.40 18.77
N GLU A 174 -5.56 -11.13 17.66
CA GLU A 174 -5.54 -12.58 17.65
C GLU A 174 -4.15 -13.09 18.07
N GLN A 175 -4.07 -13.75 19.23
CA GLN A 175 -2.80 -14.21 19.82
C GLN A 175 -2.54 -15.72 19.64
N GLU A 176 -3.57 -16.51 19.36
CA GLU A 176 -3.45 -17.95 19.18
C GLU A 176 -3.23 -18.32 17.71
N GLY A 177 -2.17 -19.08 17.43
CA GLY A 177 -1.92 -19.62 16.09
C GLY A 177 -1.47 -18.58 15.05
N THR A 178 -1.00 -17.41 15.48
CA THR A 178 -0.51 -16.36 14.56
C THR A 178 1.01 -16.32 14.47
N TYR A 179 1.51 -16.06 13.27
CA TYR A 179 2.91 -15.82 12.92
C TYR A 179 3.07 -14.37 12.47
N SER A 180 3.69 -13.55 13.31
CA SER A 180 4.01 -12.16 12.95
C SER A 180 4.94 -12.11 11.74
N LEU A 181 4.66 -11.18 10.83
CA LEU A 181 5.57 -10.91 9.72
C LEU A 181 6.87 -10.31 10.26
N PRO A 182 8.04 -10.87 9.90
CA PRO A 182 9.32 -10.22 10.19
C PRO A 182 9.38 -8.81 9.60
N GLU A 183 10.15 -7.92 10.21
CA GLU A 183 10.31 -6.52 9.76
C GLU A 183 10.75 -6.44 8.29
N ALA A 184 11.66 -7.33 7.86
CA ALA A 184 12.10 -7.43 6.47
C ALA A 184 10.95 -7.78 5.50
N GLN A 185 9.94 -8.52 5.94
CA GLN A 185 8.75 -8.84 5.15
C GLN A 185 7.77 -7.67 5.12
N LEU A 186 7.56 -7.00 6.25
CA LEU A 186 6.75 -5.79 6.34
C LEU A 186 7.27 -4.69 5.40
N ASP A 187 8.59 -4.55 5.27
CA ASP A 187 9.21 -3.52 4.42
C ASP A 187 8.84 -3.62 2.92
N ARG A 188 8.31 -4.77 2.47
CA ARG A 188 7.80 -4.98 1.11
C ARG A 188 6.46 -4.28 0.84
N PHE A 189 5.69 -3.96 1.87
CA PHE A 189 4.46 -3.18 1.73
C PHE A 189 4.78 -1.70 1.60
N LEU A 190 4.17 -1.02 0.65
CA LEU A 190 4.34 0.43 0.50
C LEU A 190 3.79 1.13 1.75
N PHE A 191 2.55 0.79 2.12
CA PHE A 191 1.87 1.33 3.29
C PHE A 191 1.38 0.22 4.23
N LYS A 192 1.46 0.52 5.54
CA LYS A 192 0.60 -0.08 6.56
C LYS A 192 -0.47 0.94 6.95
N VAL A 193 -1.71 0.61 6.62
CA VAL A 193 -2.89 1.45 6.84
C VAL A 193 -3.65 0.88 8.03
N GLU A 194 -3.78 1.69 9.08
CA GLU A 194 -4.60 1.35 10.25
C GLU A 194 -6.06 1.70 9.96
N VAL A 195 -6.94 0.71 10.09
CA VAL A 195 -8.38 0.87 9.97
C VAL A 195 -8.92 1.21 11.37
N PRO A 196 -9.46 2.42 11.59
CA PRO A 196 -9.97 2.82 12.89
C PRO A 196 -11.24 2.05 13.24
N ASP A 197 -11.55 2.03 14.54
CA ASP A 197 -12.86 1.58 15.00
C ASP A 197 -13.96 2.50 14.47
N VAL A 198 -15.15 1.93 14.34
CA VAL A 198 -16.33 2.63 13.82
C VAL A 198 -16.96 3.45 14.94
N ASP A 199 -17.22 4.73 14.68
CA ASP A 199 -17.97 5.56 15.62
C ASP A 199 -19.48 5.28 15.58
N ARG A 200 -20.25 5.94 16.45
CA ARG A 200 -21.69 5.72 16.53
C ARG A 200 -22.42 6.10 15.24
N ASP A 201 -22.04 7.20 14.61
CA ASP A 201 -22.75 7.76 13.46
C ASP A 201 -22.46 6.92 12.21
N ASP A 202 -21.20 6.55 12.01
CA ASP A 202 -20.77 5.60 10.99
C ASP A 202 -21.43 4.23 11.18
N LEU A 203 -21.53 3.73 12.42
CA LEU A 203 -22.18 2.45 12.69
C LEU A 203 -23.67 2.49 12.37
N ASN A 204 -24.35 3.60 12.68
CA ASN A 204 -25.75 3.79 12.33
C ASN A 204 -25.96 3.78 10.80
N GLU A 205 -25.08 4.45 10.05
CA GLU A 205 -25.11 4.44 8.59
C GLU A 205 -24.80 3.05 8.01
N ILE A 206 -23.82 2.34 8.57
CA ILE A 206 -23.52 0.94 8.19
C ILE A 206 -24.73 0.04 8.42
N LEU A 207 -25.38 0.12 9.59
CA LEU A 207 -26.57 -0.67 9.90
C LEU A 207 -27.71 -0.34 8.94
N SER A 208 -27.95 0.94 8.68
CA SER A 208 -28.99 1.39 7.75
C SER A 208 -28.80 0.85 6.34
N ARG A 209 -27.55 0.79 5.85
CA ARG A 209 -27.22 0.30 4.50
C ARG A 209 -27.21 -1.22 4.39
N THR A 210 -26.68 -1.90 5.40
CA THR A 210 -26.51 -3.36 5.38
C THR A 210 -27.79 -4.13 5.71
N THR A 211 -28.72 -3.52 6.45
CA THR A 211 -30.03 -4.12 6.77
C THR A 211 -31.15 -3.67 5.82
N GLY A 212 -30.87 -2.73 4.91
CA GLY A 212 -31.77 -2.35 3.84
C GLY A 212 -31.88 -3.41 2.74
N GLN A 213 -32.79 -3.21 1.79
CA GLN A 213 -33.00 -4.15 0.67
C GLN A 213 -32.10 -3.91 -0.55
N GLU A 214 -31.32 -2.83 -0.60
CA GLU A 214 -30.49 -2.49 -1.75
C GLU A 214 -29.02 -2.91 -1.54
N GLU A 215 -28.55 -3.87 -2.33
CA GLU A 215 -27.11 -4.14 -2.45
C GLU A 215 -26.43 -3.01 -3.24
N SER A 216 -25.52 -2.30 -2.59
CA SER A 216 -24.70 -1.28 -3.25
C SER A 216 -23.48 -1.90 -3.92
N HIS A 217 -23.56 -2.16 -5.21
CA HIS A 217 -22.41 -2.54 -6.04
C HIS A 217 -21.66 -1.31 -6.54
N ALA A 218 -20.33 -1.40 -6.68
CA ALA A 218 -19.55 -0.30 -7.23
C ALA A 218 -19.82 -0.19 -8.73
N ARG A 219 -19.97 1.04 -9.23
CA ARG A 219 -20.00 1.25 -10.68
C ARG A 219 -18.58 1.28 -11.19
N GLN A 220 -18.30 0.56 -12.27
CA GLN A 220 -17.05 0.72 -13.01
C GLN A 220 -16.87 2.20 -13.38
N ARG A 221 -15.78 2.80 -12.90
CA ARG A 221 -15.43 4.19 -13.21
C ARG A 221 -14.21 4.28 -14.10
N LEU A 222 -13.22 3.42 -13.86
CA LEU A 222 -11.96 3.36 -14.58
C LEU A 222 -11.60 1.90 -14.91
N ASP A 223 -10.52 1.69 -15.67
CA ASP A 223 -9.98 0.36 -15.96
C ASP A 223 -8.48 0.25 -15.61
N GLY A 224 -7.94 -0.98 -15.62
CA GLY A 224 -6.52 -1.23 -15.33
C GLY A 224 -5.55 -0.52 -16.28
N ARG A 225 -5.95 -0.21 -17.53
CA ARG A 225 -5.11 0.51 -18.50
C ARG A 225 -4.99 1.98 -18.14
N PHE A 226 -6.10 2.61 -17.76
CA PHE A 226 -6.07 3.97 -17.20
C PHE A 226 -5.13 4.01 -15.99
N LEU A 227 -5.29 3.08 -15.04
CA LEU A 227 -4.46 3.04 -13.82
C LEU A 227 -2.95 2.95 -14.16
N MET A 228 -2.56 2.12 -15.12
CA MET A 228 -1.17 1.98 -15.54
C MET A 228 -0.63 3.27 -16.18
N SER A 229 -1.41 3.93 -17.03
CA SER A 229 -1.02 5.21 -17.63
C SER A 229 -0.93 6.34 -16.60
N ALA A 230 -1.87 6.42 -15.66
CA ALA A 230 -1.86 7.38 -14.56
C ALA A 230 -0.69 7.16 -13.61
N ARG A 231 -0.36 5.90 -13.27
CA ARG A 231 0.82 5.56 -12.49
C ARG A 231 2.10 6.04 -13.16
N LYS A 232 2.22 5.89 -14.48
CA LYS A 232 3.38 6.38 -15.23
C LYS A 232 3.49 7.89 -15.14
N LEU A 233 2.40 8.61 -15.40
CA LEU A 233 2.35 10.07 -15.30
C LEU A 233 2.69 10.57 -13.89
N MET A 234 2.08 9.99 -12.86
CA MET A 234 2.29 10.41 -11.46
C MET A 234 3.73 10.16 -11.00
N ARG A 235 4.36 9.08 -11.46
CA ARG A 235 5.78 8.80 -11.17
C ARG A 235 6.70 9.89 -11.74
N ASP A 236 6.31 10.56 -12.80
CA ASP A 236 7.10 11.62 -13.44
C ASP A 236 6.90 13.01 -12.78
N ALA A 237 6.01 13.13 -11.79
CA ALA A 237 5.83 14.37 -11.04
C ALA A 237 7.13 14.85 -10.39
N ILE A 238 7.30 16.17 -10.33
CA ILE A 238 8.54 16.83 -9.92
C ILE A 238 8.73 16.70 -8.39
N VAL A 239 9.96 16.49 -7.96
CA VAL A 239 10.36 16.59 -6.55
C VAL A 239 11.49 17.58 -6.46
N ALA A 240 11.28 18.69 -5.76
CA ALA A 240 12.33 19.67 -5.55
C ALA A 240 13.42 19.10 -4.61
N PRO A 241 14.70 19.49 -4.76
CA PRO A 241 15.79 18.97 -3.93
C PRO A 241 15.54 19.09 -2.42
N HIS A 242 14.93 20.18 -1.95
CA HIS A 242 14.62 20.37 -0.53
C HIS A 242 13.52 19.42 -0.01
N VAL A 243 12.59 19.00 -0.87
CA VAL A 243 11.55 18.01 -0.52
C VAL A 243 12.17 16.62 -0.42
N GLN A 244 13.05 16.28 -1.35
CA GLN A 244 13.81 15.04 -1.32
C GLN A 244 14.72 14.97 -0.09
N ASP A 245 15.43 16.07 0.22
CA ASP A 245 16.25 16.20 1.41
C ASP A 245 15.43 16.00 2.69
N TYR A 246 14.23 16.61 2.79
CA TYR A 246 13.36 16.40 3.94
C TYR A 246 12.99 14.92 4.14
N ALA A 247 12.65 14.20 3.06
CA ALA A 247 12.38 12.76 3.14
C ALA A 247 13.59 11.95 3.61
N ILE A 248 14.80 12.33 3.15
CA ILE A 248 16.06 11.71 3.60
C ILE A 248 16.29 11.99 5.09
N ARG A 249 16.11 13.24 5.54
CA ARG A 249 16.26 13.63 6.95
C ARG A 249 15.33 12.87 7.86
N LEU A 250 14.06 12.67 7.46
CA LEU A 250 13.12 11.86 8.23
C LEU A 250 13.63 10.42 8.41
N VAL A 251 14.09 9.77 7.33
CA VAL A 251 14.62 8.40 7.42
C VAL A 251 15.89 8.35 8.27
N LEU A 252 16.85 9.25 8.03
CA LEU A 252 18.10 9.32 8.81
C LEU A 252 17.84 9.57 10.30
N ALA A 253 16.84 10.40 10.64
CA ALA A 253 16.46 10.68 12.01
C ALA A 253 15.78 9.48 12.73
N THR A 254 15.44 8.40 12.02
CA THR A 254 14.96 7.17 12.66
C THR A 254 16.06 6.22 13.13
N HIS A 255 17.31 6.41 12.70
CA HIS A 255 18.41 5.50 13.05
C HIS A 255 19.09 5.93 14.35
N PRO A 256 19.15 5.10 15.40
CA PRO A 256 19.79 5.46 16.68
C PRO A 256 21.27 5.86 16.59
N SER A 257 21.97 5.43 15.53
CA SER A 257 23.37 5.78 15.27
C SER A 257 23.55 7.08 14.49
N SER A 258 22.47 7.71 14.03
CA SER A 258 22.50 8.93 13.24
C SER A 258 22.67 10.15 14.12
N ALA A 259 23.45 11.13 13.66
CA ALA A 259 23.57 12.43 14.34
C ALA A 259 22.25 13.22 14.37
N PHE A 260 21.28 12.85 13.53
CA PHE A 260 19.97 13.50 13.43
C PHE A 260 18.90 12.81 14.28
N PHE A 261 19.25 11.76 15.03
CA PHE A 261 18.30 10.98 15.82
C PHE A 261 17.77 11.79 17.02
N PRO A 262 16.45 12.01 17.13
CA PRO A 262 15.89 12.78 18.23
C PRO A 262 16.02 12.07 19.59
N GLU A 263 16.46 12.80 20.62
CA GLU A 263 16.58 12.25 21.98
C GLU A 263 15.24 11.76 22.53
N SER A 264 14.13 12.37 22.11
CA SER A 264 12.76 11.99 22.46
C SER A 264 12.43 10.53 22.08
N MET A 265 13.04 10.02 21.01
CA MET A 265 12.78 8.70 20.42
C MET A 265 13.72 7.62 20.97
N ARG A 266 14.75 7.99 21.75
CA ARG A 266 15.82 7.10 22.20
C ARG A 266 15.37 5.88 22.98
N ARG A 267 14.32 6.03 23.77
CA ARG A 267 13.75 4.91 24.55
C ARG A 267 12.86 4.00 23.71
N TYR A 268 12.42 4.45 22.53
CA TYR A 268 11.34 3.83 21.79
C TYR A 268 11.78 3.13 20.50
N VAL A 269 12.96 3.46 19.96
CA VAL A 269 13.42 2.96 18.66
C VAL A 269 14.70 2.14 18.81
N GLN A 270 14.67 0.89 18.34
CA GLN A 270 15.83 0.00 18.27
C GLN A 270 16.34 -0.20 16.84
N LEU A 271 15.47 -0.06 15.84
CA LEU A 271 15.82 -0.19 14.43
C LEU A 271 15.19 0.93 13.61
N GLY A 272 16.03 1.63 12.84
CA GLY A 272 15.59 2.69 11.93
C GLY A 272 15.00 2.15 10.63
N VAL A 273 14.31 3.05 9.93
CA VAL A 273 13.61 2.79 8.68
C VAL A 273 14.60 2.47 7.55
N SER A 274 14.26 1.51 6.68
CA SER A 274 15.10 1.16 5.53
C SER A 274 15.08 2.26 4.43
N PRO A 275 16.00 2.24 3.45
CA PRO A 275 15.94 3.12 2.28
C PRO A 275 14.63 3.03 1.48
N ARG A 276 13.89 1.90 1.58
CA ARG A 276 12.57 1.76 0.96
C ARG A 276 11.54 2.71 1.59
N GLY A 277 11.73 3.12 2.84
CA GLY A 277 10.94 4.16 3.47
C GLY A 277 11.01 5.48 2.69
N ALA A 278 12.21 5.96 2.36
CA ALA A 278 12.39 7.18 1.57
C ALA A 278 11.76 7.05 0.17
N GLN A 279 11.93 5.89 -0.49
CA GLN A 279 11.30 5.62 -1.77
C GLN A 279 9.77 5.67 -1.69
N SER A 280 9.20 5.11 -0.61
CA SER A 280 7.75 5.10 -0.37
C SER A 280 7.19 6.48 -0.10
N LEU A 281 7.92 7.32 0.66
CA LEU A 281 7.55 8.71 0.89
C LEU A 281 7.48 9.48 -0.44
N ILE A 282 8.52 9.36 -1.27
CA ILE A 282 8.59 10.08 -2.55
C ILE A 282 7.53 9.60 -3.54
N SER A 283 7.37 8.29 -3.72
CA SER A 283 6.40 7.75 -4.68
C SER A 283 4.97 8.13 -4.32
N ALA A 284 4.61 8.06 -3.03
CA ALA A 284 3.29 8.45 -2.56
C ALA A 284 3.07 9.96 -2.58
N ALA A 285 4.07 10.77 -2.24
CA ALA A 285 3.97 12.23 -2.28
C ALA A 285 3.75 12.76 -3.71
N LYS A 286 4.35 12.12 -4.71
CA LYS A 286 4.10 12.41 -6.13
C LYS A 286 2.64 12.14 -6.53
N VAL A 287 2.08 11.03 -6.06
CA VAL A 287 0.66 10.70 -6.31
C VAL A 287 -0.26 11.74 -5.65
N LEU A 288 0.00 12.11 -4.40
CA LEU A 288 -0.76 13.16 -3.70
C LEU A 288 -0.69 14.50 -4.42
N ALA A 289 0.48 14.89 -4.90
CA ALA A 289 0.65 16.13 -5.64
C ALA A 289 -0.29 16.19 -6.86
N VAL A 290 -0.26 15.16 -7.71
CA VAL A 290 -1.11 15.10 -8.90
C VAL A 290 -2.59 14.98 -8.54
N ALA A 291 -2.94 14.18 -7.53
CA ALA A 291 -4.31 14.05 -7.05
C ALA A 291 -4.89 15.39 -6.52
N ASP A 292 -4.04 16.23 -5.94
CA ASP A 292 -4.40 17.58 -5.48
C ASP A 292 -4.35 18.64 -6.61
N GLY A 293 -3.93 18.26 -7.83
CA GLY A 293 -3.84 19.15 -8.99
C GLY A 293 -2.53 19.94 -9.09
N ARG A 294 -1.48 19.46 -8.43
CA ARG A 294 -0.12 20.02 -8.48
C ARG A 294 0.79 19.12 -9.32
N PHE A 295 1.81 19.72 -9.92
CA PHE A 295 2.80 19.01 -10.74
C PHE A 295 4.08 18.66 -9.97
N ALA A 296 4.19 19.16 -8.74
CA ALA A 296 5.35 18.96 -7.87
C ALA A 296 4.92 18.56 -6.47
N ALA A 297 5.61 17.55 -5.92
CA ALA A 297 5.48 17.15 -4.53
C ALA A 297 6.03 18.24 -3.60
N SER A 298 5.38 18.38 -2.45
CA SER A 298 5.73 19.31 -1.38
C SER A 298 6.17 18.54 -0.13
N THR A 299 6.79 19.24 0.82
CA THR A 299 7.11 18.67 2.13
C THR A 299 5.85 18.28 2.91
N GLU A 300 4.74 18.96 2.71
CA GLU A 300 3.45 18.59 3.31
C GLU A 300 2.95 17.23 2.79
N ASP A 301 3.17 16.92 1.52
CA ASP A 301 2.83 15.59 0.99
C ASP A 301 3.65 14.49 1.67
N ILE A 302 4.93 14.75 1.94
CA ILE A 302 5.81 13.84 2.68
C ILE A 302 5.27 13.63 4.10
N ARG A 303 4.89 14.71 4.80
CA ARG A 303 4.31 14.63 6.15
C ARG A 303 3.00 13.83 6.16
N ARG A 304 2.13 14.03 5.16
CA ARG A 304 0.84 13.33 5.02
C ARG A 304 1.00 11.82 4.85
N VAL A 305 1.98 11.37 4.06
CA VAL A 305 2.17 9.93 3.78
C VAL A 305 3.07 9.24 4.82
N ALA A 306 3.85 10.00 5.59
CA ALA A 306 4.84 9.45 6.51
C ALA A 306 4.28 8.45 7.52
N PRO A 307 3.12 8.66 8.17
CA PRO A 307 2.56 7.66 9.07
C PRO A 307 2.33 6.32 8.38
N ALA A 308 1.63 6.29 7.24
CA ALA A 308 1.33 5.06 6.51
C ALA A 308 2.58 4.41 5.91
N ALA A 309 3.56 5.20 5.48
CA ALA A 309 4.80 4.72 4.88
C ALA A 309 5.80 4.20 5.93
N LEU A 310 5.89 4.78 7.12
CA LEU A 310 7.03 4.52 8.00
C LEU A 310 6.70 3.65 9.21
N ARG A 311 5.44 3.61 9.67
CA ARG A 311 5.07 2.96 10.94
C ARG A 311 5.41 1.48 11.05
N HIS A 312 5.44 0.76 9.93
CA HIS A 312 5.77 -0.68 9.87
C HIS A 312 7.24 -0.95 9.55
N ARG A 313 8.03 0.10 9.35
CA ARG A 313 9.46 0.04 9.02
C ARG A 313 10.34 0.44 10.21
N ILE A 314 9.74 0.88 11.31
CA ILE A 314 10.45 1.27 12.52
C ILE A 314 10.37 0.13 13.54
N GLY A 315 11.52 -0.36 13.98
CA GLY A 315 11.61 -1.38 15.02
C GLY A 315 11.51 -0.72 16.39
N LEU A 316 10.46 -1.07 17.13
CA LEU A 316 10.20 -0.55 18.47
C LEU A 316 10.93 -1.34 19.54
N THR A 317 11.40 -0.65 20.59
CA THR A 317 11.99 -1.31 21.77
C THR A 317 10.93 -2.06 22.57
N PHE A 318 11.36 -2.97 23.45
CA PHE A 318 10.45 -3.57 24.43
C PHE A 318 9.79 -2.52 25.34
N GLU A 319 10.54 -1.47 25.72
CA GLU A 319 10.03 -0.35 26.52
C GLU A 319 8.89 0.41 25.81
N ALA A 320 8.99 0.62 24.49
CA ALA A 320 7.89 1.19 23.71
C ALA A 320 6.62 0.32 23.82
N GLY A 321 6.78 -1.00 23.75
CA GLY A 321 5.68 -1.95 23.93
C GLY A 321 5.04 -1.86 25.31
N THR A 322 5.84 -1.76 26.38
CA THR A 322 5.31 -1.62 27.75
C THR A 322 4.62 -0.29 27.99
N ASP A 323 5.08 0.78 27.33
CA ASP A 323 4.45 2.11 27.36
C ASP A 323 3.21 2.21 26.44
N GLY A 324 2.86 1.13 25.74
CA GLY A 324 1.73 1.10 24.81
C GLY A 324 1.93 1.96 23.56
N ARG A 325 3.20 2.30 23.23
CA ARG A 325 3.54 3.09 22.05
C ARG A 325 3.44 2.25 20.79
N ARG A 326 2.80 2.82 19.77
CA ARG A 326 2.70 2.27 18.42
C ARG A 326 3.67 2.98 17.48
N GLY A 327 3.94 2.36 16.34
CA GLY A 327 4.76 2.97 15.28
C GLY A 327 4.23 4.34 14.88
N THR A 328 2.91 4.50 14.81
CA THR A 328 2.23 5.77 14.52
C THR A 328 2.62 6.88 15.50
N ASP A 329 2.64 6.60 16.81
CA ASP A 329 2.99 7.60 17.83
C ASP A 329 4.45 8.06 17.68
N VAL A 330 5.34 7.12 17.35
CA VAL A 330 6.77 7.41 17.14
C VAL A 330 7.00 8.22 15.85
N ILE A 331 6.23 7.95 14.79
CA ILE A 331 6.30 8.75 13.56
C ILE A 331 5.76 10.17 13.79
N GLU A 332 4.74 10.35 14.63
CA GLU A 332 4.26 11.68 15.02
C GLU A 332 5.33 12.47 15.78
N MET A 333 6.07 11.82 16.70
CA MET A 333 7.23 12.42 17.37
C MET A 333 8.31 12.83 16.37
N LEU A 334 8.65 11.94 15.43
CA LEU A 334 9.62 12.20 14.37
C LEU A 334 9.24 13.43 13.53
N LEU A 335 7.96 13.55 13.14
CA LEU A 335 7.45 14.67 12.34
C LEU A 335 7.40 16.00 13.12
N ALA A 336 7.33 15.94 14.45
CA ALA A 336 7.42 17.12 15.31
C ALA A 336 8.87 17.58 15.49
N ASP A 337 9.81 16.64 15.64
CA ASP A 337 11.20 16.94 15.95
C ASP A 337 12.05 17.28 14.72
N VAL A 338 11.73 16.72 13.54
CA VAL A 338 12.48 16.98 12.30
C VAL A 338 11.88 18.19 11.58
N PRO A 339 12.59 19.34 11.53
CA PRO A 339 12.04 20.56 10.96
C PRO A 339 11.90 20.45 9.44
N VAL A 340 10.90 21.11 8.87
CA VAL A 340 10.68 21.11 7.42
C VAL A 340 11.78 21.91 6.71
N GLU A 341 12.09 23.09 7.22
CA GLU A 341 13.16 23.95 6.73
C GLU A 341 14.42 23.74 7.55
N ILE A 342 15.58 23.68 6.90
CA ILE A 342 16.86 23.76 7.60
C ILE A 342 17.07 25.24 7.91
N PRO A 343 17.21 25.66 9.18
CA PRO A 343 17.58 27.03 9.49
C PRO A 343 18.88 27.35 8.74
N VAL A 344 18.85 28.36 7.88
CA VAL A 344 20.09 28.87 7.27
C VAL A 344 20.92 29.38 8.44
N GLU A 345 21.98 28.67 8.82
CA GLU A 345 22.94 29.18 9.78
C GLU A 345 23.39 30.55 9.25
N SER A 346 23.00 31.60 9.97
CA SER A 346 23.41 32.96 9.66
C SER A 346 24.92 32.99 9.86
N GLY A 347 25.66 32.95 8.76
CA GLY A 347 27.11 33.03 8.78
C GLY A 347 27.57 34.22 9.63
N GLY A 348 28.26 33.92 10.72
CA GLY A 348 28.76 34.91 11.66
C GLY A 348 29.85 34.32 12.54
N GLY A 349 31.11 34.46 12.12
CA GLY A 349 32.24 33.99 12.91
C GLY A 349 33.57 34.08 12.18
N THR A 350 34.02 35.31 11.94
CA THR A 350 35.34 35.74 11.47
C THR A 350 36.48 34.81 11.91
N VAL A 351 37.16 34.18 10.95
CA VAL A 351 38.51 33.67 11.16
C VAL A 351 39.46 34.83 10.86
N ALA A 352 40.06 35.37 11.93
CA ALA A 352 41.28 36.16 11.86
C ALA A 352 42.45 35.29 12.33
#